data_AF-A0A2N4XXV1-F1
#
_entry.id   AF-A0A2N4XXV1-F1
#
_cell.length_a   1.000
_cell.length_b   1.000
_cell.length_c   1.000
_cell.angle_alpha   90.00
_cell.angle_beta   90.00
_cell.angle_gamma   90.00
#
_symmetry.space_group_name_H-M   'P 1'
#
loop_
_entity.id
_entity.type
_entity.pdbx_description
1 polymer ?
#
loop_
_entity_poly.entity_id
_entity_poly.type
_entity_poly.pdbx_seq_one_letter_code
_entity_poly.pdbx_strand_id
1 'polypeptide(L)'
;MTDEVVDLSKTLVWTVGMITQAGPDERERVANAYREARDLVEQIPKSEEGARPRIVACFHRSDKYRAVEDIACVGWILTAIEERVNEGDLPDWRKLRKVVKNAVKLLSAPAPTLH
;
A
#
# COMPACT_ATOMS: atom_id res chain seq x y z
N MET A 1 3.78 17.03 12.19
CA MET A 1 3.34 15.64 12.46
C MET A 1 1.87 15.43 12.12
N THR A 2 0.95 16.34 12.49
CA THR A 2 -0.48 16.21 12.11
C THR A 2 -0.68 16.17 10.60
N ASP A 3 0.07 16.96 9.83
CA ASP A 3 -0.05 17.00 8.37
C ASP A 3 0.31 15.66 7.72
N GLU A 4 1.39 15.01 8.18
CA GLU A 4 1.79 13.69 7.70
C GLU A 4 0.71 12.63 7.97
N VAL A 5 0.12 12.63 9.17
CA VAL A 5 -0.97 11.69 9.52
C VAL A 5 -2.19 11.94 8.63
N VAL A 6 -2.53 13.20 8.38
CA VAL A 6 -3.64 13.58 7.51
C VAL A 6 -3.39 13.12 6.07
N ASP A 7 -2.20 13.36 5.54
CA ASP A 7 -1.86 13.00 4.15
C ASP A 7 -1.75 11.48 3.98
N LEU A 8 -1.19 10.78 4.95
CA LEU A 8 -1.20 9.31 4.98
C LEU A 8 -2.63 8.78 5.05
N SER A 9 -3.48 9.37 5.88
CA SER A 9 -4.88 8.95 6.01
C SER A 9 -5.66 9.15 4.71
N LYS A 10 -5.50 10.31 4.04
CA LYS A 10 -6.09 10.57 2.72
C LYS A 10 -5.62 9.55 1.69
N THR A 11 -4.31 9.28 1.66
CA THR A 11 -3.73 8.31 0.73
C THR A 11 -4.23 6.89 1.00
N LEU A 12 -4.39 6.51 2.27
CA LEU A 12 -4.96 5.22 2.66
C LEU A 12 -6.43 5.10 2.29
N VAL A 13 -7.24 6.15 2.49
CA VAL A 13 -8.63 6.19 2.05
C VAL A 13 -8.73 6.02 0.53
N TRP A 14 -7.92 6.75 -0.22
CA TRP A 14 -7.84 6.60 -1.68
C TRP A 14 -7.44 5.18 -2.09
N THR A 15 -6.40 4.61 -1.46
CA THR A 15 -5.92 3.24 -1.72
C THR A 15 -7.01 2.20 -1.48
N VAL A 16 -7.72 2.28 -0.35
CA VAL A 16 -8.86 1.39 -0.04
C VAL A 16 -9.98 1.57 -1.06
N GLY A 17 -10.28 2.80 -1.44
CA GLY A 17 -11.28 3.12 -2.45
C GLY A 17 -10.97 2.46 -3.80
N MET A 18 -9.72 2.53 -4.26
CA MET A 18 -9.27 1.89 -5.50
C MET A 18 -9.44 0.36 -5.43
N ILE A 19 -9.00 -0.27 -4.34
CA ILE A 19 -9.10 -1.74 -4.16
C ILE A 19 -10.56 -2.22 -4.15
N THR A 20 -11.44 -1.44 -3.51
CA THR A 20 -12.85 -1.79 -3.36
C THR A 20 -13.61 -1.67 -4.69
N GLN A 21 -13.27 -0.65 -5.50
CA GLN A 21 -13.91 -0.41 -6.80
C GLN A 21 -13.31 -1.28 -7.93
N ALA A 22 -12.08 -1.77 -7.76
CA ALA A 22 -11.41 -2.61 -8.74
C ALA A 22 -12.18 -3.91 -9.04
N GLY A 23 -12.26 -4.25 -10.33
CA GLY A 23 -12.71 -5.56 -10.78
C GLY A 23 -11.74 -6.69 -10.39
N PRO A 24 -12.09 -7.98 -10.61
CA PRO A 24 -11.25 -9.12 -10.26
C PRO A 24 -9.82 -9.04 -10.84
N ASP A 25 -9.69 -8.78 -12.14
CA ASP A 25 -8.39 -8.71 -12.84
C ASP A 25 -7.53 -7.54 -12.36
N GLU A 26 -8.16 -6.40 -12.10
CA GLU A 26 -7.50 -5.22 -11.53
C GLU A 26 -7.00 -5.49 -10.12
N ARG A 27 -7.85 -6.12 -9.29
CA ARG A 27 -7.51 -6.50 -7.92
C ARG A 27 -6.38 -7.52 -7.88
N GLU A 28 -6.35 -8.46 -8.81
CA GLU A 28 -5.23 -9.39 -8.98
C GLU A 28 -3.93 -8.64 -9.31
N ARG A 29 -3.96 -7.69 -10.26
CA ARG A 29 -2.79 -6.83 -10.55
C ARG A 29 -2.30 -6.06 -9.33
N VAL A 30 -3.22 -5.48 -8.54
CA VAL A 30 -2.87 -4.81 -7.27
C VAL A 30 -2.25 -5.80 -6.28
N ALA A 31 -2.82 -7.01 -6.16
CA ALA A 31 -2.32 -8.04 -5.25
C ALA A 31 -0.91 -8.52 -5.66
N ASN A 32 -0.65 -8.68 -6.96
CA ASN A 32 0.65 -9.06 -7.49
C ASN A 32 1.68 -7.97 -7.20
N ALA A 33 1.36 -6.73 -7.51
CA ALA A 33 2.23 -5.58 -7.24
C ALA A 33 2.51 -5.42 -5.74
N TYR A 34 1.53 -5.64 -4.87
CA TYR A 34 1.72 -5.62 -3.41
C TYR A 34 2.70 -6.71 -2.94
N ARG A 35 2.63 -7.93 -3.48
CA ARG A 35 3.58 -9.00 -3.16
C ARG A 35 4.99 -8.66 -3.64
N GLU A 36 5.13 -8.23 -4.89
CA GLU A 36 6.42 -7.79 -5.43
C GLU A 36 7.03 -6.63 -4.62
N ALA A 37 6.20 -5.69 -4.19
CA ALA A 37 6.63 -4.59 -3.35
C ALA A 37 7.14 -5.06 -2.00
N ARG A 38 6.44 -6.02 -1.36
CA ARG A 38 6.89 -6.63 -0.11
C ARG A 38 8.23 -7.34 -0.26
N ASP A 39 8.39 -8.15 -1.29
CA ASP A 39 9.64 -8.85 -1.58
C ASP A 39 10.80 -7.86 -1.79
N LEU A 40 10.55 -6.73 -2.47
CA LEU A 40 11.54 -5.68 -2.68
C LEU A 40 11.95 -5.00 -1.36
N VAL A 41 10.98 -4.56 -0.55
CA VAL A 41 11.32 -3.81 0.67
C VAL A 41 11.97 -4.68 1.73
N GLU A 42 11.70 -5.99 1.75
CA GLU A 42 12.40 -6.95 2.62
C GLU A 42 13.90 -7.03 2.30
N GLN A 43 14.28 -6.83 1.02
CA GLN A 43 15.68 -6.80 0.57
C GLN A 43 16.39 -5.46 0.84
N ILE A 44 15.65 -4.40 1.17
CA ILE A 44 16.20 -3.07 1.43
C ILE A 44 16.37 -2.90 2.95
N PRO A 45 17.60 -2.69 3.45
CA PRO A 45 17.80 -2.36 4.86
C PRO A 45 17.10 -1.06 5.24
N LYS A 46 16.62 -0.97 6.50
CA LYS A 46 16.20 0.31 7.07
C LYS A 46 17.43 1.18 7.33
N SER A 47 17.29 2.49 7.14
CA SER A 47 18.33 3.46 7.50
C SER A 47 18.20 3.92 8.95
N GLU A 48 19.10 4.77 9.41
CA GLU A 48 18.95 5.50 10.68
C GLU A 48 17.64 6.31 10.70
N GLU A 49 17.19 6.80 9.54
CA GLU A 49 15.89 7.46 9.33
C GLU A 49 14.70 6.47 9.16
N GLY A 50 14.87 5.21 9.59
CA GLY A 50 13.82 4.20 9.56
C GLY A 50 13.57 3.59 8.17
N ALA A 51 12.31 3.40 7.84
CA ALA A 51 11.81 2.76 6.62
C ALA A 51 11.81 3.69 5.39
N ARG A 52 12.31 4.92 5.50
CA ARG A 52 12.38 5.89 4.39
C ARG A 52 12.95 5.30 3.08
N PRO A 53 14.06 4.53 3.06
CA PRO A 53 14.58 3.95 1.83
C PRO A 53 13.58 2.99 1.15
N ARG A 54 12.81 2.24 1.94
CA ARG A 54 11.78 1.31 1.45
C ARG A 54 10.58 2.06 0.87
N ILE A 55 10.13 3.10 1.56
CA ILE A 55 9.02 3.97 1.12
C ILE A 55 9.37 4.63 -0.22
N VAL A 56 10.58 5.19 -0.35
CA VAL A 56 11.06 5.82 -1.60
C VAL A 56 11.13 4.80 -2.74
N ALA A 57 11.62 3.59 -2.48
CA ALA A 57 11.66 2.53 -3.50
C ALA A 57 10.25 2.15 -3.99
N CYS A 58 9.27 2.08 -3.09
CA CYS A 58 7.87 1.87 -3.46
C CYS A 58 7.32 3.00 -4.32
N PHE A 59 7.61 4.27 -4.00
CA PHE A 59 7.17 5.40 -4.82
C PHE A 59 7.78 5.39 -6.22
N HIS A 60 9.09 5.14 -6.36
CA HIS A 60 9.72 5.00 -7.67
C HIS A 60 9.09 3.91 -8.55
N ARG A 61 8.66 2.80 -7.95
CA ARG A 61 7.94 1.76 -8.68
C ARG A 61 6.51 2.16 -9.00
N SER A 62 5.80 2.74 -8.03
CA SER A 62 4.43 3.24 -8.22
C SER A 62 4.33 4.25 -9.37
N ASP A 63 5.28 5.18 -9.47
CA ASP A 63 5.28 6.21 -10.52
C ASP A 63 5.38 5.63 -11.93
N LYS A 64 6.09 4.50 -12.10
CA LYS A 64 6.16 3.80 -13.39
C LYS A 64 4.81 3.23 -13.83
N TYR A 65 4.03 2.70 -12.89
CA TYR A 65 2.68 2.22 -13.16
C TYR A 65 1.70 3.38 -13.38
N ARG A 66 1.81 4.46 -12.60
CA ARG A 66 1.00 5.67 -12.77
C ARG A 66 1.21 6.32 -14.14
N ALA A 67 2.44 6.33 -14.66
CA ALA A 67 2.76 6.89 -15.97
C ALA A 67 2.04 6.20 -17.13
N VAL A 68 1.55 4.97 -16.93
CA VAL A 68 0.77 4.20 -17.90
C VAL A 68 -0.64 3.90 -17.39
N GLU A 69 -1.10 4.65 -16.38
CA GLU A 69 -2.44 4.53 -15.77
C GLU A 69 -2.79 3.12 -15.26
N ASP A 70 -1.79 2.35 -14.84
CA ASP A 70 -1.98 1.00 -14.32
C ASP A 70 -2.28 1.02 -12.81
N ILE A 71 -3.40 0.39 -12.44
CA ILE A 71 -3.86 0.24 -11.07
C ILE A 71 -2.87 -0.52 -10.18
N ALA A 72 -1.96 -1.31 -10.75
CA ALA A 72 -0.86 -1.94 -10.02
C ALA A 72 -0.06 -0.94 -9.14
N CYS A 73 -0.05 0.35 -9.48
CA CYS A 73 0.53 1.40 -8.62
C CYS A 73 -0.02 1.39 -7.18
N VAL A 74 -1.28 0.99 -6.98
CA VAL A 74 -1.97 0.93 -5.69
C VAL A 74 -1.30 -0.09 -4.76
N GLY A 75 -0.80 -1.21 -5.30
CA GLY A 75 -0.11 -2.25 -4.51
C GLY A 75 1.19 -1.70 -3.90
N TRP A 76 1.95 -0.95 -4.69
CA TRP A 76 3.18 -0.27 -4.24
C TRP A 76 2.89 0.81 -3.19
N ILE A 77 1.83 1.60 -3.37
CA ILE A 77 1.42 2.61 -2.38
C ILE A 77 0.98 1.95 -1.08
N LEU A 78 0.23 0.84 -1.14
CA LEU A 78 -0.19 0.12 0.05
C LEU A 78 1.01 -0.37 0.87
N THR A 79 2.05 -0.92 0.22
CA THR A 79 3.29 -1.34 0.89
C THR A 79 4.06 -0.15 1.49
N ALA A 80 4.11 0.99 0.80
CA ALA A 80 4.72 2.20 1.34
C ALA A 80 4.01 2.68 2.63
N ILE A 81 2.68 2.68 2.64
CA ILE A 81 1.88 3.02 3.83
C ILE A 81 2.12 2.00 4.94
N GLU A 82 2.17 0.70 4.62
CA GLU A 82 2.45 -0.35 5.59
C GLU A 82 3.81 -0.13 6.27
N GLU A 83 4.88 0.13 5.50
CA GLU A 83 6.21 0.40 6.05
C GLU A 83 6.21 1.60 6.99
N ARG A 84 5.56 2.71 6.60
CA ARG A 84 5.46 3.92 7.43
C ARG A 84 4.68 3.68 8.72
N VAL A 85 3.51 3.07 8.64
CA VAL A 85 2.67 2.75 9.80
C VAL A 85 3.35 1.72 10.73
N ASN A 86 4.22 0.87 10.17
CA ASN A 86 4.97 -0.13 10.94
C ASN A 86 6.10 0.45 11.79
N GLU A 87 6.57 1.66 11.52
CA GLU A 87 7.50 2.38 12.41
C GLU A 87 6.87 2.67 13.78
N GLY A 88 5.55 2.83 13.83
CA GLY A 88 4.80 2.85 15.10
C GLY A 88 5.00 4.11 15.95
N ASP A 89 5.49 5.19 15.35
CA ASP A 89 5.70 6.49 15.98
C ASP A 89 4.63 7.53 15.58
N LEU A 90 3.72 7.20 14.65
CA LEU A 90 2.59 8.04 14.27
C LEU A 90 1.51 8.07 15.36
N PRO A 91 0.84 9.21 15.57
CA PRO A 91 -0.44 9.26 16.28
C PRO A 91 -1.42 8.23 15.72
N ASP A 92 -2.10 7.50 16.61
CA ASP A 92 -3.10 6.48 16.23
C ASP A 92 -2.59 5.36 15.29
N TRP A 93 -1.26 5.12 15.21
CA TRP A 93 -0.67 4.12 14.32
C TRP A 93 -1.33 2.73 14.42
N ARG A 94 -1.81 2.32 15.60
CA ARG A 94 -2.52 1.04 15.80
C ARG A 94 -3.82 0.97 15.00
N LYS A 95 -4.58 2.08 14.95
CA LYS A 95 -5.82 2.18 14.18
C LYS A 95 -5.49 2.16 12.69
N LEU A 96 -4.49 2.92 12.26
CA LEU A 96 -4.02 2.93 10.86
C LEU A 96 -3.57 1.53 10.43
N ARG A 97 -2.80 0.82 11.27
CA ARG A 97 -2.35 -0.56 11.00
C ARG A 97 -3.52 -1.52 10.83
N LYS A 98 -4.61 -1.34 11.57
CA LYS A 98 -5.83 -2.14 11.42
C LYS A 98 -6.48 -1.89 10.06
N VAL A 99 -6.55 -0.64 9.60
CA VAL A 99 -7.09 -0.28 8.29
C VAL A 99 -6.23 -0.86 7.17
N VAL A 100 -4.90 -0.73 7.25
CA VAL A 100 -3.96 -1.34 6.30
C VAL A 100 -4.18 -2.86 6.22
N LYS A 101 -4.25 -3.56 7.35
CA LYS A 101 -4.53 -5.01 7.37
C LYS A 101 -5.85 -5.38 6.71
N ASN A 102 -6.89 -4.56 6.87
CA ASN A 102 -8.17 -4.79 6.20
C ASN A 102 -8.08 -4.55 4.68
N ALA A 103 -7.35 -3.52 4.24
CA ALA A 103 -7.08 -3.28 2.83
C ALA A 103 -6.37 -4.47 2.17
N VAL A 104 -5.36 -5.02 2.85
CA VAL A 104 -4.64 -6.22 2.39
C VAL A 104 -5.57 -7.43 2.27
N LYS A 105 -6.49 -7.63 3.23
CA LYS A 105 -7.48 -8.72 3.13
C LYS A 105 -8.39 -8.60 1.92
N LEU A 106 -8.73 -7.39 1.50
CA LEU A 106 -9.55 -7.17 0.30
C LEU A 106 -8.82 -7.65 -0.95
N LEU A 107 -7.48 -7.60 -1.01
CA LEU A 107 -6.69 -8.15 -2.12
C LEU A 107 -6.73 -9.67 -2.19
N SER A 108 -6.96 -10.34 -1.05
CA SER A 108 -7.04 -11.80 -0.94
C SER A 108 -8.46 -12.35 -1.05
N ALA A 109 -9.48 -11.50 -1.21
CA ALA A 109 -10.85 -11.96 -1.32
C ALA A 109 -11.03 -12.76 -2.62
N PRO A 110 -11.59 -13.98 -2.56
CA PRO A 110 -11.90 -14.74 -3.76
C PRO A 110 -12.83 -13.91 -4.65
N ALA A 111 -12.64 -13.99 -5.97
CA ALA A 111 -13.62 -13.47 -6.91
C ALA A 111 -15.01 -13.99 -6.49
N PRO A 112 -16.06 -13.15 -6.43
CA PRO A 112 -17.39 -13.67 -6.20
C PRO A 112 -17.66 -14.68 -7.32
N THR A 113 -17.75 -15.96 -6.95
CA THR A 113 -18.28 -17.00 -7.81
C THR A 113 -19.72 -16.62 -8.09
N LEU A 114 -19.94 -15.95 -9.23
CA LEU A 114 -21.25 -15.79 -9.81
C LEU A 114 -21.69 -17.19 -10.26
N HIS A 115 -22.53 -17.82 -9.44
CA HIS A 115 -23.32 -18.99 -9.78
C HIS A 115 -24.72 -18.54 -10.20
#